data_AF-F9DL67-F1
#
_entry.id   AF-F9DL67-F1
#
_cell.length_a   1.000
_cell.length_b   1.000
_cell.length_c   1.000
_cell.angle_alpha   90.00
_cell.angle_beta   90.00
_cell.angle_gamma   90.00
#
_symmetry.space_group_name_H-M   'P 1'
#
loop_
_entity.id
_entity.type
_entity.pdbx_description
1 polymer ?
#
loop_
_entity_poly.entity_id
_entity_poly.type
_entity_poly.pdbx_seq_one_letter_code
_entity_poly.pdbx_strand_id
1 'polypeptide(L)'
;MIRVILLTFLFLLGSSVMAQEEYLTLKCVDIFYTKTHNLGFVNKVICCRNEMNGDTLMVNQKIPITTVYDGVRIYDKGLLNGIFPRKNNVYIIVIQPINVSVITDLPYNYYAINCIFENDKSPRFYEITKNTNDKYLGSYQRYIDIDNKLYLIAHISKLYGD
;
A
#
# COMPACT_ATOMS: atom_id res chain seq x y z
N MET A 1 4.02 -21.50 -45.75
CA MET A 1 4.50 -20.25 -45.12
C MET A 1 3.49 -19.56 -44.19
N ILE A 2 2.19 -19.91 -44.21
CA ILE A 2 1.17 -19.30 -43.32
C ILE A 2 1.22 -19.82 -41.87
N ARG A 3 1.72 -21.05 -41.63
CA ARG A 3 1.78 -21.65 -40.29
C ARG A 3 2.84 -21.07 -39.35
N VAL A 4 3.89 -20.44 -39.87
CA VAL A 4 4.97 -19.86 -39.06
C VAL A 4 4.58 -18.50 -38.50
N ILE A 5 3.75 -17.75 -39.22
CA ILE A 5 3.28 -16.40 -38.80
C ILE A 5 2.27 -16.51 -37.64
N LEU A 6 1.46 -17.58 -37.60
CA LEU A 6 0.52 -17.79 -36.49
C LEU A 6 1.21 -18.12 -35.16
N LEU A 7 2.38 -18.78 -35.19
CA LEU A 7 3.11 -19.18 -33.99
C LEU A 7 3.88 -18.02 -33.34
N THR A 8 4.39 -17.07 -34.13
CA THR A 8 5.01 -15.85 -33.59
C THR A 8 3.98 -14.87 -33.03
N PHE A 9 2.76 -14.84 -33.58
CA PHE A 9 1.68 -13.99 -33.05
C PHE A 9 1.12 -14.51 -31.71
N LEU A 10 1.10 -15.84 -31.51
CA LEU A 10 0.71 -16.44 -30.23
C LEU A 10 1.76 -16.26 -29.12
N PHE A 11 3.04 -16.02 -29.46
CA PHE A 11 4.09 -15.79 -28.47
C PHE A 11 4.05 -14.36 -27.88
N LEU A 12 3.43 -13.40 -28.57
CA LEU A 12 3.31 -12.01 -28.13
C LEU A 12 2.06 -11.73 -27.27
N LEU A 13 1.10 -12.65 -27.25
CA LEU A 13 -0.10 -12.55 -26.38
C LEU A 13 0.14 -13.07 -24.96
N GLY A 14 1.32 -13.63 -24.69
CA GLY A 14 1.81 -13.95 -23.36
C GLY A 14 2.51 -12.77 -22.69
N SER A 15 1.99 -11.54 -22.82
CA SER A 15 2.42 -10.44 -21.96
C SER A 15 1.87 -10.74 -20.56
N SER A 16 2.64 -11.49 -19.78
CA SER A 16 2.56 -11.40 -18.33
C SER A 16 2.65 -9.92 -18.01
N VAL A 17 1.54 -9.35 -17.54
CA VAL A 17 1.54 -8.06 -16.85
C VAL A 17 2.36 -8.29 -15.58
N MET A 18 3.68 -8.30 -15.73
CA MET A 18 4.61 -8.15 -14.63
C MET A 18 4.22 -6.81 -14.01
N ALA A 19 3.71 -6.84 -12.78
CA ALA A 19 3.39 -5.64 -12.02
C ALA A 19 4.64 -4.76 -12.01
N GLN A 20 4.63 -3.73 -12.84
CA GLN A 20 5.77 -2.85 -13.06
C GLN A 20 5.97 -2.01 -11.80
N GLU A 21 7.22 -1.91 -11.34
CA GLU A 21 7.56 -1.01 -10.25
C GLU A 21 7.35 0.45 -10.68
N GLU A 22 6.74 1.23 -9.80
CA GLU A 22 6.53 2.66 -9.95
C GLU A 22 7.49 3.40 -9.00
N TYR A 23 8.19 4.40 -9.54
CA TYR A 23 9.11 5.25 -8.78
C TYR A 23 8.45 6.58 -8.48
N LEU A 24 8.28 6.88 -7.19
CA LEU A 24 7.66 8.11 -6.73
C LEU A 24 8.67 8.96 -5.95
N THR A 25 8.82 10.23 -6.34
CA THR A 25 9.54 11.24 -5.56
C THR A 25 8.51 12.12 -4.86
N LEU A 26 8.32 11.92 -3.56
CA LEU A 26 7.22 12.50 -2.80
C LEU A 26 7.73 13.46 -1.73
N LYS A 27 7.25 14.71 -1.77
CA LYS A 27 7.38 15.66 -0.66
C LYS A 27 6.18 15.53 0.27
N CYS A 28 6.40 15.08 1.50
CA CYS A 28 5.34 15.00 2.50
C CYS A 28 4.92 16.40 2.95
N VAL A 29 3.65 16.75 2.70
CA VAL A 29 3.06 18.04 3.04
C VAL A 29 2.34 17.98 4.38
N ASP A 30 1.67 16.85 4.67
CA ASP A 30 0.97 16.67 5.93
C ASP A 30 0.80 15.19 6.31
N ILE A 31 0.60 14.92 7.60
CA ILE A 31 0.40 13.56 8.11
C ILE A 31 -0.64 13.59 9.22
N PHE A 32 -1.70 12.81 9.08
CA PHE A 32 -2.78 12.71 10.07
C PHE A 32 -3.41 11.32 10.09
N TYR A 33 -4.25 11.06 11.09
CA TYR A 33 -4.93 9.79 11.26
C TYR A 33 -6.44 9.94 11.03
N THR A 34 -7.02 8.95 10.36
CA THR A 34 -8.47 8.84 10.12
C THR A 34 -8.99 7.47 10.58
N LYS A 35 -10.30 7.37 10.79
CA LYS A 35 -10.95 6.09 11.11
C LYS A 35 -10.96 5.17 9.89
N THR A 36 -10.96 3.86 10.14
CA THR A 36 -11.13 2.84 9.09
C THR A 36 -12.47 2.13 9.24
N HIS A 37 -12.75 1.20 8.32
CA HIS A 37 -13.90 0.29 8.38
C HIS A 37 -13.72 -0.88 9.36
N ASN A 38 -12.60 -0.93 10.08
CA ASN A 38 -12.31 -1.89 11.15
C ASN A 38 -11.86 -1.15 12.41
N LEU A 39 -12.57 -1.33 13.52
CA LEU A 39 -12.24 -0.66 14.78
C LEU A 39 -10.86 -1.02 15.32
N GLY A 40 -10.26 -2.11 14.83
CA GLY A 40 -8.89 -2.52 15.12
C GLY A 40 -7.80 -1.73 14.41
N PHE A 41 -8.15 -0.81 13.51
CA PHE A 41 -7.20 -0.11 12.65
C PHE A 41 -7.51 1.37 12.54
N VAL A 42 -6.44 2.16 12.43
CA VAL A 42 -6.47 3.55 11.98
C VAL A 42 -5.83 3.66 10.61
N ASN A 43 -6.26 4.65 9.82
CA ASN A 43 -5.60 4.98 8.56
C ASN A 43 -4.67 6.16 8.81
N LYS A 44 -3.37 5.94 8.70
CA LYS A 44 -2.37 7.00 8.64
C LYS A 44 -2.34 7.53 7.21
N VAL A 45 -2.82 8.75 7.05
CA VAL A 45 -2.85 9.48 5.78
C VAL A 45 -1.59 10.32 5.68
N ILE A 46 -0.82 10.09 4.64
CA ILE A 46 0.39 10.83 4.31
C ILE A 46 0.09 11.61 3.03
N CYS A 47 -0.18 12.90 3.20
CA CYS A 47 -0.44 13.81 2.09
C CYS A 47 0.90 14.24 1.48
N CYS A 48 1.09 13.95 0.20
CA CYS A 48 2.33 14.18 -0.51
C CYS A 48 2.09 14.99 -1.78
N ARG A 49 3.06 15.84 -2.14
CA ARG A 49 3.18 16.35 -3.50
C ARG A 49 4.18 15.48 -4.26
N ASN A 50 3.82 15.04 -5.45
CA ASN A 50 4.75 14.38 -6.37
C ASN A 50 5.64 15.45 -6.99
N GLU A 51 6.95 15.37 -6.75
CA GLU A 51 7.92 16.38 -7.21
C GLU A 51 8.15 16.32 -8.73
N MET A 52 7.73 15.25 -9.42
CA MET A 52 7.89 15.12 -10.87
C MET A 52 6.80 15.85 -11.66
N ASN A 53 5.55 15.77 -11.21
CA ASN A 53 4.40 16.29 -11.95
C ASN A 53 3.57 17.34 -11.18
N GLY A 54 3.84 17.54 -9.89
CA GLY A 54 3.14 18.49 -9.03
C GLY A 54 1.84 17.97 -8.43
N ASP A 55 1.41 16.76 -8.77
CA ASP A 55 0.14 16.19 -8.30
C ASP A 55 0.16 15.96 -6.79
N THR A 56 -1.02 16.09 -6.17
CA THR A 56 -1.21 15.71 -4.77
C THR A 56 -1.63 14.25 -4.69
N LEU A 57 -0.93 13.48 -3.87
CA LEU A 57 -1.20 12.07 -3.61
C LEU A 57 -1.50 11.88 -2.13
N MET A 58 -2.53 11.10 -1.83
CA MET A 58 -2.81 10.62 -0.48
C MET A 58 -2.32 9.18 -0.39
N VAL A 59 -1.22 8.98 0.33
CA VAL A 59 -0.69 7.66 0.64
C VAL A 59 -1.29 7.21 1.97
N ASN A 60 -2.06 6.14 1.93
CA ASN A 60 -2.74 5.59 3.09
C ASN A 60 -1.99 4.37 3.61
N GLN A 61 -1.82 4.29 4.92
CA GLN A 61 -1.28 3.13 5.61
C GLN A 61 -2.25 2.71 6.71
N LYS A 62 -2.77 1.49 6.61
CA LYS A 62 -3.67 0.90 7.61
C LYS A 62 -2.83 0.33 8.75
N ILE A 63 -2.90 0.95 9.93
CA ILE A 63 -2.06 0.64 11.09
C ILE A 63 -2.95 0.08 12.20
N PRO A 64 -2.57 -1.04 12.83
CA PRO A 64 -3.34 -1.60 13.94
C PRO A 64 -3.28 -0.71 15.18
N ILE A 65 -4.36 -0.74 15.94
CA ILE A 65 -4.40 -0.17 17.29
C ILE A 65 -4.52 -1.29 18.31
N THR A 66 -3.85 -1.13 19.45
CA THR A 66 -3.97 -2.04 20.58
C THR A 66 -4.65 -1.33 21.74
N THR A 67 -5.52 -2.05 22.43
CA THR A 67 -6.09 -1.57 23.69
C THR A 67 -5.20 -2.06 24.83
N VAL A 68 -4.66 -1.11 25.58
CA VAL A 68 -3.85 -1.33 26.78
C VAL A 68 -4.57 -0.73 27.99
N TYR A 69 -4.07 -1.00 29.20
CA TYR A 69 -4.71 -0.58 30.45
C TYR A 69 -5.02 0.93 30.53
N ASP A 70 -4.17 1.76 29.93
CA ASP A 70 -4.27 3.23 29.94
C ASP A 70 -4.92 3.83 28.67
N GLY A 71 -5.47 2.99 27.77
CA GLY A 71 -6.21 3.44 26.60
C GLY A 71 -5.80 2.77 25.29
N VAL A 72 -5.99 3.48 24.18
CA VAL A 72 -5.70 3.00 22.83
C VAL A 72 -4.32 3.46 22.39
N ARG A 73 -3.47 2.54 21.93
CA ARG A 73 -2.15 2.85 21.35
C ARG A 73 -2.10 2.45 19.89
N ILE A 74 -1.59 3.35 19.05
CA ILE A 74 -1.30 3.06 17.65
C ILE A 74 0.04 2.34 17.58
N TYR A 75 0.08 1.17 16.95
CA TYR A 75 1.30 0.40 16.80
C TYR A 75 1.98 0.72 15.46
N ASP A 76 2.46 1.96 15.34
CA ASP A 76 3.13 2.48 14.13
C ASP A 76 4.61 2.05 14.10
N LYS A 77 4.95 1.21 13.12
CA LYS A 77 6.34 0.77 12.84
C LYS A 77 6.99 1.54 11.70
N GLY A 78 6.37 2.60 11.22
CA GLY A 78 6.77 3.31 10.02
C GLY A 78 6.40 2.56 8.74
N LEU A 79 6.87 3.08 7.62
CA LEU A 79 6.97 2.38 6.35
C LEU A 79 8.24 1.52 6.34
N LEU A 80 8.31 0.55 5.41
CA LEU A 80 9.41 -0.39 5.17
C LEU A 80 10.76 0.03 5.79
N ASN A 81 11.40 -0.90 6.52
CA ASN A 81 12.65 -0.68 7.27
C ASN A 81 12.57 0.38 8.39
N GLY A 82 11.37 0.68 8.89
CA GLY A 82 11.21 1.60 10.03
C GLY A 82 11.35 3.07 9.67
N ILE A 83 11.16 3.43 8.39
CA ILE A 83 11.20 4.82 7.95
C ILE A 83 9.87 5.47 8.32
N PHE A 84 9.93 6.53 9.13
CA PHE A 84 8.77 7.34 9.47
C PHE A 84 8.74 8.58 8.58
N PRO A 85 7.78 8.68 7.64
CA PRO A 85 7.58 9.90 6.87
C PRO A 85 7.33 11.08 7.81
N ARG A 86 7.93 12.22 7.49
CA ARG A 86 7.80 13.47 8.24
C ARG A 86 7.40 14.60 7.30
N LYS A 87 6.60 15.53 7.81
CA LYS A 87 6.26 16.76 7.11
C LYS A 87 7.53 17.48 6.65
N ASN A 88 7.47 18.08 5.45
CA ASN A 88 8.54 18.77 4.74
C ASN A 88 9.69 17.90 4.23
N ASN A 89 9.70 16.60 4.52
CA ASN A 89 10.72 15.69 4.01
C ASN A 89 10.35 15.14 2.63
N VAL A 90 11.38 14.87 1.85
CA VAL A 90 11.24 14.29 0.50
C VAL A 90 11.78 12.88 0.52
N TYR A 91 11.01 11.97 -0.05
CA TYR A 91 11.30 10.54 -0.08
C TYR A 91 11.27 10.03 -1.51
N ILE A 92 12.15 9.07 -1.80
CA ILE A 92 12.00 8.19 -2.95
C ILE A 92 11.31 6.93 -2.45
N ILE A 93 10.19 6.57 -3.06
CA ILE A 93 9.44 5.35 -2.76
C ILE A 93 9.31 4.55 -4.05
N VAL A 94 9.69 3.28 -3.99
CA VAL A 94 9.47 2.32 -5.08
C VAL A 94 8.33 1.42 -4.65
N ILE A 95 7.27 1.39 -5.46
CA ILE A 95 6.04 0.68 -5.15
C ILE A 95 5.70 -0.28 -6.27
N GLN A 96 5.09 -1.41 -5.93
CA GLN A 96 4.63 -2.39 -6.89
C GLN A 96 3.14 -2.65 -6.66
N PRO A 97 2.27 -2.53 -7.67
CA PRO A 97 0.85 -2.85 -7.50
C PRO A 97 0.69 -4.34 -7.21
N ILE A 98 -0.09 -4.69 -6.18
CA ILE A 98 -0.31 -6.08 -5.77
C ILE A 98 -1.79 -6.38 -5.55
N ASN A 99 -2.15 -7.66 -5.68
CA ASN A 99 -3.44 -8.18 -5.21
C ASN A 99 -3.29 -8.75 -3.79
N VAL A 100 -4.41 -8.99 -3.09
CA VAL A 100 -4.44 -9.61 -1.75
C VAL A 100 -3.71 -10.95 -1.69
N SER A 101 -3.69 -11.70 -2.80
CA SER A 101 -3.01 -13.00 -2.90
C SER A 101 -1.50 -12.95 -2.64
N VAL A 102 -0.88 -11.78 -2.77
CA VAL A 102 0.55 -11.55 -2.50
C VAL A 102 0.82 -11.33 -1.01
N ILE A 103 -0.20 -11.01 -0.21
CA ILE A 103 -0.04 -10.76 1.22
C ILE A 103 0.21 -12.08 1.95
N THR A 104 1.37 -12.19 2.58
CA THR A 104 1.80 -13.42 3.28
C THR A 104 1.25 -13.54 4.71
N ASP A 105 0.86 -12.42 5.33
CA ASP A 105 0.61 -12.36 6.78
C ASP A 105 -0.87 -12.52 7.12
N LEU A 106 -1.53 -13.44 6.42
CA LEU A 106 -2.93 -13.77 6.62
C LEU A 106 -3.14 -14.55 7.93
N PRO A 107 -4.25 -14.33 8.66
CA PRO A 107 -5.38 -13.44 8.33
C PRO A 107 -5.24 -12.01 8.86
N TYR A 108 -4.08 -11.59 9.37
CA TYR A 108 -3.96 -10.40 10.22
C TYR A 108 -3.89 -9.06 9.46
N ASN A 109 -3.93 -9.05 8.14
CA ASN A 109 -3.76 -7.83 7.35
C ASN A 109 -5.09 -7.12 7.07
N TYR A 110 -5.16 -5.79 7.27
CA TYR A 110 -6.36 -5.00 7.00
C TYR A 110 -6.92 -5.23 5.59
N TYR A 111 -6.06 -5.19 4.56
CA TYR A 111 -6.52 -5.33 3.18
C TYR A 111 -7.08 -6.73 2.89
N ALA A 112 -6.64 -7.76 3.62
CA ALA A 112 -7.21 -9.08 3.48
C ALA A 112 -8.55 -9.26 4.21
N ILE A 113 -8.77 -8.49 5.28
CA ILE A 113 -9.99 -8.57 6.09
C ILE A 113 -11.08 -7.68 5.51
N ASN A 114 -10.72 -6.45 5.12
CA ASN A 114 -11.60 -5.33 4.89
C ASN A 114 -11.67 -4.87 3.43
N CYS A 115 -11.01 -5.52 2.49
CA CYS A 115 -11.06 -5.13 1.09
C CYS A 115 -11.55 -6.27 0.21
N ILE A 116 -12.40 -5.93 -0.76
CA ILE A 116 -12.75 -6.83 -1.86
C ILE A 116 -12.12 -6.27 -3.12
N PHE A 117 -11.34 -7.10 -3.80
CA PHE A 117 -10.61 -6.74 -5.01
C PHE A 117 -11.47 -7.01 -6.24
N GLU A 118 -11.32 -6.18 -7.27
CA GLU A 118 -12.16 -6.28 -8.49
C GLU A 118 -12.00 -7.63 -9.22
N ASN A 119 -10.80 -8.22 -9.16
CA ASN A 119 -10.50 -9.56 -9.64
C ASN A 119 -9.20 -10.09 -9.00
N ASP A 120 -8.75 -11.28 -9.40
CA ASP A 120 -7.58 -11.99 -8.88
C ASP A 120 -6.23 -11.32 -9.20
N LYS A 121 -6.22 -10.36 -10.13
CA LYS A 121 -5.01 -9.65 -10.60
C LYS A 121 -5.06 -8.15 -10.34
N SER A 122 -6.23 -7.59 -10.08
CA SER A 122 -6.40 -6.15 -9.89
C SER A 122 -5.80 -5.73 -8.55
N PRO A 123 -5.02 -4.64 -8.50
CA PRO A 123 -4.66 -4.01 -7.24
C PRO A 123 -5.81 -3.16 -6.69
N ARG A 124 -6.82 -2.86 -7.51
CA ARG A 124 -7.95 -2.00 -7.15
C ARG A 124 -8.92 -2.77 -6.27
N PHE A 125 -9.37 -2.10 -5.21
CA PHE A 125 -10.29 -2.67 -4.23
C PHE A 125 -11.36 -1.67 -3.81
N TYR A 126 -12.36 -2.18 -3.11
CA TYR A 126 -13.29 -1.39 -2.33
C TYR A 126 -13.31 -1.89 -0.89
N GLU A 127 -13.48 -0.98 0.06
CA GLU A 127 -13.48 -1.31 1.48
C GLU A 127 -14.86 -1.82 1.94
N ILE A 128 -14.86 -2.78 2.86
CA ILE A 128 -16.03 -3.31 3.55
C ILE A 128 -15.88 -3.17 5.07
N THR A 129 -17.01 -2.96 5.74
CA THR A 129 -17.05 -2.92 7.21
C THR A 129 -17.02 -4.32 7.79
N LYS A 130 -15.92 -4.65 8.47
CA LYS A 130 -15.72 -5.92 9.16
C LYS A 130 -14.75 -5.71 10.32
N ASN A 131 -15.19 -6.01 11.53
CA ASN A 131 -14.34 -5.98 12.72
C ASN A 131 -13.75 -7.38 12.96
N THR A 132 -12.51 -7.42 13.43
CA THR A 132 -11.82 -8.67 13.81
C THR A 132 -11.44 -8.61 15.29
N ASN A 133 -11.58 -9.74 15.97
CA ASN A 133 -11.18 -9.89 17.38
C ASN A 133 -9.69 -10.23 17.53
N ASP A 134 -8.96 -10.35 16.42
CA ASP A 134 -7.65 -10.98 16.36
C ASP A 134 -6.48 -10.09 16.81
N LYS A 135 -5.40 -10.75 17.21
CA LYS A 135 -4.13 -10.14 17.60
C LYS A 135 -3.38 -9.65 16.36
N TYR A 136 -3.01 -8.37 16.33
CA TYR A 136 -2.36 -7.72 15.20
C TYR A 136 -0.90 -8.16 15.01
N LEU A 137 -0.68 -9.20 14.20
CA LEU A 137 0.66 -9.79 13.96
C LEU A 137 1.22 -9.57 12.54
N GLY A 138 0.51 -8.82 11.67
CA GLY A 138 0.92 -8.60 10.28
C GLY A 138 2.04 -7.57 10.07
N SER A 139 2.65 -7.58 8.87
CA SER A 139 3.69 -6.62 8.44
C SER A 139 3.09 -5.39 7.74
N TYR A 140 2.35 -4.56 8.48
CA TYR A 140 1.65 -3.39 7.93
C TYR A 140 2.58 -2.28 7.39
N GLN A 141 3.87 -2.31 7.73
CA GLN A 141 4.88 -1.40 7.19
C GLN A 141 5.16 -1.60 5.69
N ARG A 142 4.73 -2.74 5.12
CA ARG A 142 5.03 -3.12 3.73
C ARG A 142 3.99 -2.65 2.73
N TYR A 143 2.79 -2.29 3.18
CA TYR A 143 1.63 -2.11 2.31
C TYR A 143 1.02 -0.72 2.47
N ILE A 144 0.73 -0.08 1.35
CA ILE A 144 0.05 1.21 1.29
C ILE A 144 -1.02 1.16 0.21
N ASP A 145 -2.01 2.05 0.31
CA ASP A 145 -2.95 2.31 -0.76
C ASP A 145 -2.90 3.76 -1.24
N ILE A 146 -3.12 3.93 -2.56
CA ILE A 146 -3.22 5.22 -3.23
C ILE A 146 -4.40 5.09 -4.21
N ASP A 147 -5.39 5.97 -4.10
CA ASP A 147 -6.60 5.95 -4.95
C ASP A 147 -7.26 4.55 -5.07
N ASN A 148 -7.47 3.91 -3.92
CA ASN A 148 -8.09 2.57 -3.80
C ASN A 148 -7.34 1.47 -4.58
N LYS A 149 -6.04 1.63 -4.80
CA LYS A 149 -5.15 0.58 -5.32
C LYS A 149 -4.14 0.20 -4.25
N LEU A 150 -3.96 -1.11 -4.05
CA LEU A 150 -3.00 -1.66 -3.11
C LEU A 150 -1.60 -1.79 -3.74
N TYR A 151 -0.60 -1.36 -2.98
CA TYR A 151 0.79 -1.44 -3.36
C TYR A 151 1.65 -2.08 -2.27
N LEU A 152 2.65 -2.85 -2.70
CA LEU A 152 3.79 -3.26 -1.91
C LEU A 152 4.88 -2.19 -2.02
N ILE A 153 5.46 -1.78 -0.90
CA ILE A 153 6.66 -0.95 -0.89
C ILE A 153 7.87 -1.86 -1.08
N ALA A 154 8.56 -1.72 -2.21
CA ALA A 154 9.80 -2.42 -2.52
C ALA A 154 11.02 -1.70 -1.93
N HIS A 155 11.00 -0.37 -1.93
CA HIS A 155 12.05 0.47 -1.38
C HIS A 155 11.51 1.80 -0.88
N ILE A 156 12.15 2.36 0.15
CA ILE A 156 11.95 3.73 0.59
C ILE A 156 13.26 4.31 1.14
N SER A 157 13.54 5.56 0.81
CA SER A 157 14.66 6.32 1.36
C SER A 157 14.32 7.81 1.48
N LYS A 158 14.85 8.48 2.51
CA LYS A 158 14.79 9.94 2.62
C LYS A 158 15.83 10.53 1.68
N LEU A 159 15.41 11.45 0.82
CA LEU A 159 16.29 12.17 -0.11
C LEU A 159 16.85 13.44 0.56
N TYR A 160 15.98 14.30 1.09
CA TYR A 160 16.34 15.50 1.85
C TYR A 160 15.17 15.97 2.74
N GLY A 161 15.41 17.00 3.54
CA GLY A 161 14.45 17.59 4.49
C GLY A 161 14.98 17.59 5.93
N ASP A 162 14.15 18.06 6.85
CA ASP A 162 14.46 18.25 8.27
C ASP A 162 14.74 16.93 9.02
#